data_AF-A0A8C3X2B2-F1
#
_entry.id   AF-A0A8C3X2B2-F1
#
_cell.length_a   1.000
_cell.length_b   1.000
_cell.length_c   1.000
_cell.angle_alpha   90.00
_cell.angle_beta   90.00
_cell.angle_gamma   90.00
#
_symmetry.space_group_name_H-M   'P 1'
#
loop_
_entity.id
_entity.type
_entity.pdbx_description
1 polymer ?
#
loop_
_entity_poly.entity_id
_entity_poly.type
_entity_poly.pdbx_seq_one_letter_code
_entity_poly.pdbx_strand_id
1 'polypeptide(L)'
;MAELTALESLIEMGFPRGRAEKALALTGNQGIEAAMDWMLELLAQKQREREEREEREALERERQRRRQGQELSAARQRLQEDEMRRAAEERRREKAEELAARQRVREKIERDKAERAKKYGGTVGSQPPPPMTEPGPVPSSPSQEPPTKREYDQCRIQVRLPDGTSLTQTFRAREQLAAVRLYVELHRGEELGGGQDPVQLLSGFPRRAFSEADMERPLQELGLVPSAVLIVAKKCPG
;
A
#
# COMPACT_ATOMS: atom_id res chain seq x y z
N MET A 1 38.65 -17.72 79.10
CA MET A 1 38.13 -17.14 77.85
C MET A 1 36.64 -17.47 77.82
N ALA A 2 35.77 -16.49 77.60
CA ALA A 2 34.35 -16.77 77.47
C ALA A 2 34.12 -17.41 76.10
N GLU A 3 33.47 -18.58 76.07
CA GLU A 3 33.00 -19.19 74.83
C GLU A 3 31.94 -18.27 74.22
N LEU A 4 32.21 -17.75 73.02
CA LEU A 4 31.23 -16.99 72.26
C LEU A 4 30.06 -17.89 71.89
N THR A 5 28.84 -17.41 72.08
CA THR A 5 27.65 -18.14 71.64
C THR A 5 27.63 -18.22 70.11
N ALA A 6 26.99 -19.27 69.56
CA ALA A 6 26.84 -19.40 68.11
C ALA A 6 26.19 -18.16 67.45
N LEU A 7 25.32 -17.48 68.19
CA LEU A 7 24.71 -16.22 67.77
C LEU A 7 25.72 -15.07 67.70
N GLU A 8 26.56 -14.90 68.74
CA GLU A 8 27.59 -13.86 68.76
C GLU A 8 28.64 -14.07 67.67
N SER A 9 29.04 -15.32 67.42
CA SER A 9 29.96 -15.65 66.32
C SER A 9 29.36 -15.33 64.94
N LEU A 10 28.06 -15.59 64.73
CA LEU A 10 27.38 -15.20 63.49
C LEU A 10 27.29 -13.68 63.33
N ILE A 11 27.08 -12.94 64.43
CA ILE A 11 27.08 -11.48 64.42
C ILE A 11 28.48 -10.94 64.12
N GLU A 12 29.52 -11.53 64.69
CA GLU A 12 30.93 -11.16 64.46
C GLU A 12 31.35 -11.42 63.01
N MET A 13 30.83 -12.48 62.38
CA MET A 13 30.96 -12.74 60.94
C MET A 13 30.14 -11.78 60.06
N GLY A 14 29.39 -10.85 60.66
CA GLY A 14 28.67 -9.79 59.95
C GLY A 14 27.23 -10.12 59.58
N PHE A 15 26.66 -11.24 60.06
CA PHE A 15 25.24 -11.51 59.84
C PHE A 15 24.37 -10.63 60.77
N PRO A 16 23.29 -10.02 60.25
CA PRO A 16 22.37 -9.25 61.09
C PRO A 16 21.78 -10.13 62.19
N ARG A 17 21.79 -9.66 63.43
CA ARG A 17 21.31 -10.39 64.61
C ARG A 17 19.96 -11.07 64.38
N GLY A 18 18.95 -10.36 63.86
CA GLY A 18 17.63 -10.93 63.62
C GLY A 18 17.60 -12.05 62.56
N ARG A 19 18.56 -12.08 61.62
CA ARG A 19 18.70 -13.15 60.63
C ARG A 19 19.42 -14.36 61.22
N ALA A 20 20.46 -14.12 62.01
CA ALA A 20 21.21 -15.16 62.73
C ALA A 20 20.33 -15.86 63.79
N GLU A 21 19.56 -15.10 64.57
CA GLU A 21 18.59 -15.65 65.54
C GLU A 21 17.54 -16.52 64.84
N LYS A 22 17.00 -16.06 63.70
CA LYS A 22 16.02 -16.81 62.92
C LYS A 22 16.61 -18.08 62.31
N ALA A 23 17.85 -18.01 61.81
CA ALA A 23 18.55 -19.16 61.26
C ALA A 23 18.80 -20.23 62.32
N LEU A 24 19.36 -19.84 63.47
CA LEU A 24 19.60 -20.75 64.60
C LEU A 24 18.30 -21.36 65.15
N ALA A 25 17.21 -20.59 65.21
CA ALA A 25 15.91 -21.09 65.65
C ALA A 25 15.34 -22.13 64.67
N LEU A 26 15.49 -21.92 63.35
CA LEU A 26 14.98 -22.84 62.32
C LEU A 26 15.86 -24.08 62.15
N THR A 27 17.15 -23.98 62.44
CA THR A 27 18.10 -25.11 62.41
C THR A 27 18.19 -25.83 63.76
N GLY A 28 17.40 -25.44 64.76
CA GLY A 28 17.35 -26.09 66.06
C GLY A 28 18.64 -25.98 66.88
N ASN A 29 19.40 -24.89 66.75
CA ASN A 29 20.69 -24.68 67.42
C ASN A 29 21.74 -25.75 67.13
N GLN A 30 21.71 -26.38 65.94
CA GLN A 30 22.70 -27.38 65.51
C GLN A 30 24.12 -26.81 65.27
N GLY A 31 24.32 -25.50 65.46
CA GLY A 31 25.60 -24.83 65.36
C GLY A 31 25.63 -23.71 64.32
N ILE A 32 26.78 -23.06 64.21
CA ILE A 32 27.02 -21.92 63.31
C ILE A 32 26.88 -22.35 61.85
N GLU A 33 27.45 -23.51 61.49
CA GLU A 33 27.50 -24.01 60.13
C GLU A 33 26.09 -24.27 59.56
N ALA A 34 25.23 -24.96 60.33
CA ALA A 34 23.85 -25.20 59.94
C ALA A 34 23.06 -23.90 59.74
N ALA A 35 23.23 -22.92 60.63
CA ALA A 35 22.59 -21.61 60.50
C ALA A 35 23.10 -20.83 59.26
N MET A 36 24.39 -20.93 58.95
CA MET A 36 24.98 -20.31 57.77
C MET A 36 24.46 -20.95 56.47
N ASP A 37 24.43 -22.28 56.41
CA ASP A 37 23.92 -23.05 55.27
C ASP A 37 22.47 -22.69 54.95
N TRP A 38 21.60 -22.66 55.98
CA TRP A 38 20.22 -22.22 55.83
C TRP A 38 20.09 -20.79 55.28
N MET A 39 20.93 -19.85 55.76
CA MET A 39 20.92 -18.47 55.28
C MET A 39 21.40 -18.33 53.83
N LEU A 40 22.42 -19.11 53.45
CA LEU A 40 22.96 -19.16 52.09
C LEU A 40 21.94 -19.77 51.13
N GLU A 41 21.28 -20.86 51.53
CA GLU A 41 20.25 -21.49 50.72
C GLU A 41 19.03 -20.57 50.54
N LEU A 42 18.62 -19.85 51.58
CA LEU A 42 17.56 -18.84 51.48
C LEU A 42 17.93 -17.70 50.52
N LEU A 43 19.20 -17.26 50.51
CA LEU A 43 19.70 -16.27 49.55
C LEU A 43 19.71 -16.84 48.13
N ALA A 44 20.19 -18.07 47.96
CA ALA A 44 20.22 -18.76 46.67
C ALA A 44 18.81 -18.95 46.10
N GLN A 45 17.83 -19.35 46.92
CA GLN A 45 16.43 -19.46 46.51
C GLN A 45 15.87 -18.09 46.08
N LYS A 46 16.10 -17.04 46.88
CA LYS A 46 15.61 -15.70 46.54
C LYS A 46 16.25 -15.15 45.26
N GLN A 47 17.52 -15.46 45.00
CA GLN A 47 18.20 -15.09 43.76
C GLN A 47 17.65 -15.86 42.57
N ARG A 48 17.44 -17.18 42.70
CA ARG A 48 16.81 -18.00 41.65
C ARG A 48 15.41 -17.51 41.31
N GLU A 49 14.58 -17.22 42.31
CA GLU A 49 13.23 -16.70 42.09
C GLU A 49 13.24 -15.33 41.39
N ARG A 50 14.17 -14.45 41.77
CA ARG A 50 14.37 -13.16 41.09
C ARG A 50 14.79 -13.35 39.65
N GLU A 51 15.78 -14.20 39.41
CA GLU A 51 16.31 -14.48 38.07
C GLU A 51 15.25 -15.13 37.16
N GLU A 52 14.48 -16.10 37.65
CA GLU A 52 13.36 -16.70 36.91
C GLU A 52 12.27 -15.68 36.61
N ARG A 53 11.97 -14.78 37.55
CA ARG A 53 10.99 -13.71 37.35
C ARG A 53 11.48 -12.70 36.30
N GLU A 54 12.74 -12.30 36.37
CA GLU A 54 13.37 -11.40 35.40
C GLU A 54 13.49 -12.03 34.02
N GLU A 55 13.83 -13.32 33.93
CA GLU A 55 13.87 -14.08 32.66
C GLU A 55 12.47 -14.19 32.04
N ARG A 56 11.44 -14.51 32.85
CA ARG A 56 10.05 -14.54 32.38
C ARG A 56 9.59 -13.17 31.89
N GLU A 57 9.87 -12.10 32.62
CA GLU A 57 9.53 -10.74 32.21
C GLU A 57 10.29 -10.33 30.93
N ALA A 58 11.57 -10.71 30.79
CA ALA A 58 12.37 -10.45 29.60
C ALA A 58 11.84 -11.20 28.38
N LEU A 59 11.52 -12.49 28.53
CA LEU A 59 10.96 -13.32 27.47
C LEU A 59 9.58 -12.81 27.05
N GLU A 60 8.75 -12.39 28.00
CA GLU A 60 7.42 -11.82 27.71
C GLU A 60 7.54 -10.48 26.98
N ARG A 61 8.43 -9.58 27.40
CA ARG A 61 8.72 -8.32 26.69
C ARG A 61 9.24 -8.56 25.28
N GLU A 62 10.17 -9.49 25.10
CA GLU A 62 10.73 -9.81 23.79
C GLU A 62 9.65 -10.42 22.87
N ARG A 63 8.83 -11.33 23.41
CA ARG A 63 7.69 -11.92 22.71
C ARG A 63 6.67 -10.85 22.32
N GLN A 64 6.39 -9.89 23.21
CA GLN A 64 5.48 -8.79 22.93
C GLN A 64 6.01 -7.87 21.83
N ARG A 65 7.32 -7.57 21.81
CA ARG A 65 7.95 -6.81 20.72
C ARG A 65 7.81 -7.50 19.37
N ARG A 66 8.07 -8.82 19.32
CA ARG A 66 7.90 -9.62 18.09
C ARG A 66 6.44 -9.69 17.66
N ARG A 67 5.53 -9.92 18.60
CA ARG A 67 4.08 -9.96 18.35
C ARG A 67 3.58 -8.65 17.76
N GLN A 68 3.91 -7.50 18.35
CA GLN A 68 3.48 -6.19 17.83
C GLN A 68 3.99 -5.95 16.40
N GLY A 69 5.23 -6.33 16.09
CA GLY A 69 5.76 -6.24 14.73
C GLY A 69 5.04 -7.17 13.74
N GLN A 70 4.75 -8.41 14.16
CA GLN A 70 3.99 -9.36 13.37
C GLN A 70 2.53 -8.92 13.17
N GLU A 71 1.89 -8.36 14.19
CA GLU A 71 0.52 -7.86 14.15
C GLU A 71 0.37 -6.70 13.16
N LEU A 72 1.32 -5.76 13.15
CA LEU A 72 1.30 -4.64 12.20
C LEU A 72 1.41 -5.12 10.74
N SER A 73 2.29 -6.10 10.50
CA SER A 73 2.48 -6.70 9.17
C SER A 73 1.24 -7.51 8.74
N ALA A 74 0.72 -8.36 9.65
CA ALA A 74 -0.47 -9.17 9.40
C ALA A 74 -1.73 -8.31 9.19
N ALA A 75 -1.86 -7.19 9.92
CA ALA A 75 -2.97 -6.25 9.75
C ALA A 75 -2.94 -5.60 8.35
N ARG A 76 -1.76 -5.19 7.87
CA ARG A 76 -1.60 -4.65 6.50
C ARG A 76 -1.92 -5.69 5.43
N GLN A 77 -1.46 -6.94 5.59
CA GLN A 77 -1.78 -8.02 4.65
C GLN A 77 -3.28 -8.34 4.64
N ARG A 78 -3.94 -8.39 5.81
CA ARG A 78 -5.39 -8.63 5.89
C ARG A 78 -6.19 -7.56 5.18
N LEU A 79 -5.83 -6.27 5.32
CA LEU A 79 -6.51 -5.20 4.62
C LEU A 79 -6.38 -5.33 3.10
N GLN A 80 -5.16 -5.61 2.60
CA GLN A 80 -4.94 -5.82 1.17
C GLN A 80 -5.68 -7.05 0.62
N GLU A 81 -5.69 -8.15 1.38
CA GLU A 81 -6.40 -9.37 0.99
C GLU A 81 -7.92 -9.19 0.99
N ASP A 82 -8.46 -8.47 1.98
CA ASP A 82 -9.88 -8.12 2.03
C ASP A 82 -10.30 -7.21 0.87
N GLU A 83 -9.49 -6.21 0.52
CA GLU A 83 -9.72 -5.36 -0.66
C GLU A 83 -9.69 -6.18 -1.96
N MET A 84 -8.68 -7.03 -2.16
CA MET A 84 -8.64 -7.91 -3.34
C MET A 84 -9.80 -8.89 -3.39
N ARG A 85 -10.20 -9.46 -2.24
CA ARG A 85 -11.34 -10.38 -2.16
C ARG A 85 -12.64 -9.68 -2.57
N ARG A 86 -12.88 -8.47 -2.06
CA ARG A 86 -14.07 -7.67 -2.43
C ARG A 86 -14.07 -7.32 -3.91
N ALA A 87 -12.95 -6.85 -4.45
CA ALA A 87 -12.83 -6.54 -5.88
C ALA A 87 -13.05 -7.77 -6.78
N ALA A 88 -12.57 -8.95 -6.37
CA ALA A 88 -12.80 -10.19 -7.09
C ALA A 88 -14.28 -10.63 -7.06
N GLU A 89 -14.96 -10.45 -5.92
CA GLU A 89 -16.37 -10.75 -5.76
C GLU A 89 -17.25 -9.82 -6.60
N GLU A 90 -16.99 -8.52 -6.58
CA GLU A 90 -17.69 -7.54 -7.42
C GLU A 90 -17.50 -7.84 -8.90
N ARG A 91 -16.26 -8.12 -9.34
CA ARG A 91 -16.00 -8.49 -10.74
C ARG A 91 -16.69 -9.79 -11.15
N ARG A 92 -16.84 -10.74 -10.23
CA ARG A 92 -17.59 -11.99 -10.49
C ARG A 92 -19.09 -11.72 -10.58
N ARG A 93 -19.60 -10.84 -9.72
CA ARG A 93 -21.00 -10.45 -9.66
C ARG A 93 -21.40 -9.64 -10.90
N GLU A 94 -20.62 -8.64 -11.29
CA GLU A 94 -20.85 -7.86 -12.51
C GLU A 94 -20.84 -8.73 -13.76
N LYS A 95 -19.87 -9.66 -13.89
CA LYS A 95 -19.86 -10.64 -15.00
C LYS A 95 -21.10 -11.53 -15.00
N ALA A 96 -21.57 -11.98 -13.84
CA ALA A 96 -22.77 -12.79 -13.74
C ALA A 96 -24.03 -12.00 -14.13
N GLU A 97 -24.13 -10.74 -13.71
CA GLU A 97 -25.24 -9.84 -14.04
C GLU A 97 -25.22 -9.45 -15.54
N GLU A 98 -24.05 -9.21 -16.13
CA GLU A 98 -23.87 -8.96 -17.57
C GLU A 98 -24.32 -10.18 -18.40
N LEU A 99 -23.87 -11.37 -18.01
CA LEU A 99 -24.27 -12.62 -18.68
C LEU A 99 -25.78 -12.84 -18.58
N ALA A 100 -26.38 -12.61 -17.41
CA ALA A 100 -27.82 -12.71 -17.21
C ALA A 100 -28.59 -11.68 -18.04
N ALA A 101 -28.09 -10.44 -18.14
CA ALA A 101 -28.69 -9.41 -18.99
C ALA A 101 -28.61 -9.78 -20.47
N ARG A 102 -27.45 -10.27 -20.93
CA ARG A 102 -27.26 -10.74 -22.30
C ARG A 102 -28.18 -11.92 -22.64
N GLN A 103 -28.40 -12.84 -21.70
CA GLN A 103 -29.36 -13.93 -21.86
C GLN A 103 -30.81 -13.41 -21.98
N ARG A 104 -31.24 -12.47 -21.13
CA ARG A 104 -32.58 -11.86 -21.21
C ARG A 104 -32.81 -11.13 -22.53
N VAL A 105 -31.81 -10.43 -23.07
CA VAL A 105 -31.91 -9.78 -24.38
C VAL A 105 -32.03 -10.83 -25.49
N ARG A 106 -31.22 -11.89 -25.43
CA ARG A 106 -31.27 -12.98 -26.41
C ARG A 106 -32.65 -13.65 -26.45
N GLU A 107 -33.22 -13.94 -25.28
CA GLU A 107 -34.56 -14.55 -25.18
C GLU A 107 -35.65 -13.63 -25.73
N LYS A 108 -35.58 -12.32 -25.47
CA LYS A 108 -36.49 -11.32 -26.07
C LYS A 108 -36.39 -11.28 -27.61
N ILE A 109 -35.18 -11.33 -28.15
CA ILE A 109 -34.96 -11.36 -29.61
C ILE A 109 -35.52 -12.66 -30.20
N GLU A 110 -35.30 -13.80 -29.55
CA GLU A 110 -35.82 -15.09 -30.03
C GLU A 110 -37.35 -15.12 -30.03
N ARG A 111 -37.97 -14.61 -28.97
CA ARG A 111 -39.43 -14.48 -28.85
C ARG A 111 -40.02 -13.57 -29.93
N ASP A 112 -39.44 -12.37 -30.16
CA ASP A 112 -39.89 -11.45 -31.21
C ASP A 112 -39.67 -12.03 -32.61
N LYS A 113 -38.52 -12.69 -32.84
CA LYS A 113 -38.20 -13.37 -34.11
C LYS A 113 -39.18 -14.51 -34.39
N ALA A 114 -39.53 -15.31 -33.38
CA ALA A 114 -40.51 -16.39 -33.50
C ALA A 114 -41.93 -15.86 -33.75
N GLU A 115 -42.33 -14.76 -33.10
CA GLU A 115 -43.64 -14.14 -33.32
C GLU A 115 -43.74 -13.52 -34.73
N ARG A 116 -42.69 -12.81 -35.19
CA ARG A 116 -42.62 -12.25 -36.54
C ARG A 116 -42.61 -13.35 -37.61
N ALA A 117 -41.86 -14.43 -37.40
CA ALA A 117 -41.85 -15.56 -38.33
C ALA A 117 -43.23 -16.22 -38.47
N LYS A 118 -44.01 -16.32 -37.38
CA LYS A 118 -45.38 -16.84 -37.41
C LYS A 118 -46.39 -15.87 -38.05
N LYS A 119 -46.21 -14.56 -37.91
CA LYS A 119 -47.13 -13.53 -38.46
C LYS A 119 -46.84 -13.17 -39.92
N TYR A 120 -45.58 -13.22 -40.38
CA TYR A 120 -45.15 -12.80 -41.71
C TYR A 120 -44.72 -13.96 -42.64
N GLY A 121 -44.90 -15.21 -42.21
CA GLY A 121 -44.52 -16.42 -42.95
C GLY A 121 -45.36 -16.75 -44.19
N GLY A 122 -46.13 -15.82 -44.76
CA GLY A 122 -46.87 -16.09 -45.98
C GLY A 122 -47.41 -14.85 -46.70
N THR A 123 -46.57 -14.21 -47.52
CA THR A 123 -46.91 -13.58 -48.83
C THR A 123 -45.64 -13.11 -49.58
N VAL A 124 -45.31 -13.78 -50.70
CA VAL A 124 -44.68 -13.38 -52.00
C VAL A 124 -44.15 -11.93 -52.20
N GLY A 125 -43.08 -11.59 -52.95
CA GLY A 125 -42.24 -12.27 -53.95
C GLY A 125 -41.20 -11.31 -54.63
N SER A 126 -40.24 -11.89 -55.39
CA SER A 126 -39.26 -11.44 -56.44
C SER A 126 -39.00 -9.93 -56.75
N GLN A 127 -37.82 -9.42 -57.16
CA GLN A 127 -36.86 -9.85 -58.22
C GLN A 127 -35.48 -9.06 -58.15
N PRO A 128 -34.37 -9.54 -58.81
CA PRO A 128 -32.93 -9.11 -58.71
C PRO A 128 -32.37 -7.94 -59.65
N PRO A 129 -31.02 -7.62 -59.68
CA PRO A 129 -30.33 -6.36 -60.15
C PRO A 129 -29.79 -6.41 -61.62
N PRO A 130 -29.25 -5.32 -62.29
CA PRO A 130 -27.80 -4.88 -62.34
C PRO A 130 -27.58 -3.38 -62.86
N PRO A 131 -26.45 -2.85 -63.45
CA PRO A 131 -25.07 -3.33 -63.76
C PRO A 131 -23.90 -2.49 -63.13
N MET A 132 -22.76 -3.07 -62.74
CA MET A 132 -21.51 -3.39 -63.49
C MET A 132 -20.86 -2.25 -64.30
N THR A 133 -19.68 -1.78 -63.83
CA THR A 133 -18.58 -1.24 -64.66
C THR A 133 -17.21 -1.62 -64.06
N GLU A 134 -16.41 -2.35 -64.82
CA GLU A 134 -14.95 -2.58 -64.71
C GLU A 134 -14.41 -2.55 -66.18
N PRO A 135 -13.10 -2.40 -66.53
CA PRO A 135 -11.87 -2.21 -65.74
C PRO A 135 -10.81 -1.20 -66.30
N GLY A 136 -9.76 -0.92 -65.50
CA GLY A 136 -8.37 -0.63 -65.94
C GLY A 136 -7.81 0.82 -65.76
N PRO A 137 -6.46 1.02 -65.72
CA PRO A 137 -5.46 0.54 -64.76
C PRO A 137 -4.70 1.67 -64.00
N VAL A 138 -3.93 1.26 -62.99
CA VAL A 138 -2.95 1.95 -62.09
C VAL A 138 -1.91 2.88 -62.81
N PRO A 139 -1.15 3.81 -62.14
CA PRO A 139 -0.64 3.70 -60.75
C PRO A 139 -0.42 4.99 -59.89
N SER A 140 -0.16 4.71 -58.61
CA SER A 140 0.72 5.44 -57.67
C SER A 140 0.36 6.84 -57.15
N SER A 141 -0.24 6.88 -55.96
CA SER A 141 0.38 7.54 -54.78
C SER A 141 -0.39 7.19 -53.50
N PRO A 142 0.29 7.00 -52.35
CA PRO A 142 -0.35 6.51 -51.14
C PRO A 142 -1.28 7.58 -50.58
N SER A 143 -2.59 7.37 -50.77
CA SER A 143 -3.63 8.08 -50.05
C SER A 143 -3.54 7.66 -48.58
N GLN A 144 -3.33 8.64 -47.70
CA GLN A 144 -3.37 8.48 -46.26
C GLN A 144 -4.72 7.87 -45.86
N GLU A 145 -4.65 6.74 -45.16
CA GLU A 145 -5.78 6.23 -44.38
C GLU A 145 -6.27 7.32 -43.41
N PRO A 146 -7.60 7.39 -43.17
CA PRO A 146 -8.14 8.29 -42.15
C PRO A 146 -7.50 7.95 -40.79
N PRO A 147 -7.08 8.95 -39.99
CA PRO A 147 -6.47 8.66 -38.70
C PRO A 147 -7.51 7.99 -37.81
N THR A 148 -7.41 6.67 -37.67
CA THR A 148 -8.04 5.92 -36.58
C THR A 148 -7.63 6.63 -35.30
N LYS A 149 -8.59 7.15 -34.53
CA LYS A 149 -8.33 7.78 -33.23
C LYS A 149 -7.57 6.77 -32.36
N ARG A 150 -6.24 6.87 -32.35
CA ARG A 150 -5.39 6.06 -31.50
C ARG A 150 -5.59 6.59 -30.09
N GLU A 151 -6.35 5.87 -29.29
CA GLU A 151 -6.36 6.07 -27.84
C GLU A 151 -5.00 5.60 -27.32
N TYR A 152 -4.14 6.56 -27.00
CA TYR A 152 -2.86 6.26 -26.37
C TYR A 152 -3.10 6.08 -24.88
N ASP A 153 -2.79 4.89 -24.34
CA ASP A 153 -2.88 4.60 -22.90
C ASP A 153 -1.70 5.17 -22.09
N GLN A 154 -0.69 5.72 -22.78
CA GLN A 154 0.52 6.28 -22.19
C GLN A 154 0.73 7.73 -22.65
N CYS A 155 1.30 8.53 -21.76
CA CYS A 155 1.57 9.94 -21.94
C CYS A 155 3.04 10.23 -21.58
N ARG A 156 3.82 10.71 -22.53
CA ARG A 156 5.20 11.14 -22.28
C ARG A 156 5.24 12.63 -21.94
N ILE A 157 5.57 12.96 -20.70
CA ILE A 157 5.66 14.33 -20.22
C ILE A 157 7.12 14.76 -20.10
N GLN A 158 7.47 15.89 -20.71
CA GLN A 158 8.72 16.59 -20.47
C GLN A 158 8.45 17.82 -19.60
N VAL A 159 9.01 17.86 -18.40
CA VAL A 159 8.92 18.98 -17.47
C VAL A 159 10.20 19.82 -17.57
N ARG A 160 10.04 21.11 -17.86
CA ARG A 160 11.11 22.12 -17.81
C ARG A 160 11.12 22.77 -16.43
N LEU A 161 12.21 22.58 -15.71
CA LEU A 161 12.44 23.17 -14.40
C LEU A 161 13.04 24.59 -14.54
N PRO A 162 12.88 25.46 -13.51
CA PRO A 162 13.41 26.82 -13.55
C PRO A 162 14.95 26.92 -13.44
N ASP A 163 15.61 25.83 -13.06
CA ASP A 163 17.08 25.67 -13.06
C ASP A 163 17.64 25.42 -14.48
N GLY A 164 16.78 25.25 -15.48
CA GLY A 164 17.14 24.92 -16.86
C GLY A 164 17.20 23.42 -17.15
N THR A 165 17.08 22.57 -16.13
CA THR A 165 17.03 21.12 -16.27
C THR A 165 15.68 20.69 -16.84
N SER A 166 15.66 19.58 -17.60
CA SER A 166 14.40 18.98 -18.05
C SER A 166 14.26 17.54 -17.58
N LEU A 167 13.17 17.25 -16.88
CA LEU A 167 12.79 15.91 -16.46
C LEU A 167 11.86 15.31 -17.50
N THR A 168 12.09 14.06 -17.91
CA THR A 168 11.17 13.37 -18.83
C THR A 168 10.70 12.09 -18.20
N GLN A 169 9.39 11.88 -18.15
CA GLN A 169 8.78 10.70 -17.55
C GLN A 169 7.55 10.27 -18.34
N THR A 170 7.33 8.96 -18.42
CA THR A 170 6.14 8.37 -19.02
C THR A 170 5.14 8.04 -17.92
N PHE A 171 3.91 8.52 -18.08
CA PHE A 171 2.77 8.34 -17.19
C PHE A 171 1.64 7.62 -17.91
N ARG A 172 0.66 7.06 -17.20
CA ARG A 172 -0.53 6.48 -17.84
C ARG A 172 -1.53 7.57 -18.23
N ALA A 173 -2.31 7.35 -19.29
CA ALA A 173 -3.31 8.31 -19.78
C ALA A 173 -4.40 8.62 -18.74
N ARG A 174 -4.72 7.63 -17.89
CA ARG A 174 -5.68 7.73 -16.78
C ARG A 174 -5.05 8.24 -15.47
N GLU A 175 -3.76 8.54 -15.47
CA GLU A 175 -3.05 9.03 -14.29
C GLU A 175 -3.35 10.52 -14.08
N GLN A 176 -3.38 10.97 -12.83
CA GLN A 176 -3.71 12.35 -12.48
C GLN A 176 -2.54 13.31 -12.71
N LEU A 177 -2.81 14.57 -13.02
CA LEU A 177 -1.78 15.60 -13.15
C LEU A 177 -0.96 15.80 -11.86
N ALA A 178 -1.56 15.53 -10.69
CA ALA A 178 -0.86 15.49 -9.40
C ALA A 178 0.37 14.56 -9.38
N ALA A 179 0.34 13.45 -10.14
CA ALA A 179 1.48 12.54 -10.22
C ALA A 179 2.71 13.23 -10.87
N VAL A 180 2.48 14.07 -11.87
CA VAL A 180 3.55 14.87 -12.49
C VAL A 180 4.10 15.90 -11.51
N ARG A 181 3.23 16.55 -10.73
CA ARG A 181 3.64 17.49 -9.67
C ARG A 181 4.55 16.83 -8.64
N LEU A 182 4.15 15.65 -8.14
CA LEU A 182 4.94 14.89 -7.18
C LEU A 182 6.28 14.41 -7.77
N TYR A 183 6.27 13.96 -9.03
CA TYR A 183 7.49 13.58 -9.73
C TYR A 183 8.50 14.75 -9.83
N VAL A 184 7.99 15.96 -10.10
CA VAL A 184 8.80 17.19 -10.10
C VAL A 184 9.34 17.49 -8.71
N GLU A 185 8.51 17.42 -7.66
CA GLU A 185 8.92 17.68 -6.28
C GLU A 185 10.03 16.71 -5.82
N LEU A 186 9.95 15.44 -6.21
CA LEU A 186 10.94 14.42 -5.85
C LEU A 186 12.29 14.62 -6.56
N HIS A 187 12.29 15.09 -7.81
CA HIS A 187 13.50 15.20 -8.64
C HIS A 187 14.12 16.60 -8.65
N ARG A 188 13.48 17.60 -8.02
CA ARG A 188 13.96 18.98 -7.98
C ARG A 188 15.20 19.18 -7.08
N GLY A 189 15.54 18.21 -6.23
CA GLY A 189 16.72 18.23 -5.36
C GLY A 189 16.60 19.23 -4.20
N GLU A 190 17.11 18.85 -3.03
CA GLU A 190 17.04 19.61 -1.76
C GLU A 190 18.02 20.81 -1.70
N GLU A 191 18.46 21.33 -2.85
CA GLU A 191 19.71 22.12 -2.92
C GLU A 191 19.52 23.64 -3.12
N LEU A 192 18.30 24.16 -3.03
CA LEU A 192 18.05 25.61 -2.94
C LEU A 192 16.98 25.86 -1.89
N GLY A 193 17.44 26.17 -0.67
CA GLY A 193 16.63 26.43 0.50
C GLY A 193 15.37 27.26 0.21
N GLY A 194 14.24 26.78 0.73
CA GLY A 194 13.03 27.57 0.84
C GLY A 194 11.74 26.80 0.53
N GLY A 195 11.36 25.91 1.45
CA GLY A 195 9.96 25.56 1.70
C GLY A 195 9.28 24.63 0.70
N GLN A 196 8.24 23.96 1.19
CA GLN A 196 7.22 23.27 0.40
C GLN A 196 6.39 24.29 -0.42
N ASP A 197 7.05 25.16 -1.19
CA ASP A 197 6.36 26.16 -1.99
C ASP A 197 5.62 25.44 -3.13
N PRO A 198 4.30 25.62 -3.25
CA PRO A 198 3.50 24.92 -4.24
C PRO A 198 3.99 25.26 -5.65
N VAL A 199 4.56 24.27 -6.35
CA VAL A 199 4.95 24.43 -7.75
C VAL A 199 3.74 24.62 -8.65
N GLN A 200 3.78 25.64 -9.50
CA GLN A 200 2.76 25.92 -10.51
C GLN A 200 3.16 25.27 -11.83
N LEU A 201 2.34 24.35 -12.33
CA LEU A 201 2.53 23.73 -13.65
C LEU A 201 1.87 24.59 -14.72
N LEU A 202 2.60 24.84 -15.81
CA LEU A 202 2.16 25.57 -16.99
C LEU A 202 2.25 24.66 -18.21
N SER A 203 1.24 24.64 -19.08
CA SER A 203 1.35 24.02 -20.40
C SER A 203 2.26 24.83 -21.33
N GLY A 204 2.76 24.19 -22.38
CA GLY A 204 3.48 24.82 -23.48
C GLY A 204 2.61 25.81 -24.27
N PHE A 205 2.33 25.56 -25.54
CA PHE A 205 1.49 26.44 -26.36
C PHE A 205 0.13 25.78 -26.67
N PRO A 206 -1.01 26.47 -26.47
CA PRO A 206 -1.16 27.76 -25.79
C PRO A 206 -0.85 27.66 -24.29
N ARG A 207 -0.26 28.73 -23.72
CA ARG A 207 0.15 28.76 -22.31
C ARG A 207 -1.07 28.80 -21.40
N ARG A 208 -1.25 27.77 -20.58
CA ARG A 208 -2.30 27.63 -19.57
C ARG A 208 -1.67 27.25 -18.23
N ALA A 209 -2.09 27.93 -17.16
CA ALA A 209 -1.75 27.52 -15.80
C ALA A 209 -2.75 26.49 -15.30
N PHE A 210 -2.25 25.38 -14.75
CA PHE A 210 -3.09 24.33 -14.16
C PHE A 210 -3.43 24.65 -12.70
N SER A 211 -4.72 24.69 -12.39
CA SER A 211 -5.22 24.94 -11.03
C SER A 211 -5.20 23.66 -10.18
N GLU A 212 -5.53 23.77 -8.89
CA GLU A 212 -5.69 22.61 -8.02
C GLU A 212 -6.78 21.64 -8.53
N ALA A 213 -7.88 22.18 -9.07
CA ALA A 213 -8.94 21.38 -9.69
C ALA A 213 -8.49 20.62 -10.96
N ASP A 214 -7.41 21.06 -11.61
CA ASP A 214 -6.81 20.33 -12.74
C ASP A 214 -5.88 19.21 -12.24
N MET A 215 -5.36 19.29 -11.01
CA MET A 215 -4.46 18.28 -10.43
C MET A 215 -5.16 16.93 -10.23
N GLU A 216 -6.46 16.94 -9.98
CA GLU A 216 -7.29 15.75 -9.77
C GLU A 216 -7.75 15.10 -11.10
N ARG A 217 -7.56 15.78 -12.24
CA ARG A 217 -7.99 15.29 -13.56
C ARG A 217 -6.93 14.40 -14.21
N PRO A 218 -7.33 13.37 -14.98
CA PRO A 218 -6.40 12.52 -15.67
C PRO A 218 -5.75 13.22 -16.88
N LEU A 219 -4.52 12.82 -17.21
CA LEU A 219 -3.72 13.42 -18.29
C LEU A 219 -4.44 13.41 -19.65
N GLN A 220 -5.28 12.38 -19.92
CA GLN A 220 -6.10 12.30 -21.13
C GLN A 220 -7.16 13.41 -21.22
N GLU A 221 -7.80 13.77 -20.10
CA GLU A 221 -8.85 14.79 -20.06
C GLU A 221 -8.27 16.21 -20.18
N LEU A 222 -7.02 16.36 -19.77
CA LEU A 222 -6.26 17.61 -19.90
C LEU A 222 -5.63 17.78 -21.30
N GLY A 223 -5.81 16.80 -22.20
CA GLY A 223 -5.25 16.84 -23.55
C GLY A 223 -3.72 16.74 -23.59
N LEU A 224 -3.10 16.11 -22.59
CA LEU A 224 -1.64 15.96 -22.51
C LEU A 224 -1.14 14.68 -23.21
N VAL A 225 -2.05 13.79 -23.56
CA VAL A 225 -1.79 12.53 -24.30
C VAL A 225 -1.69 12.82 -25.81
N PRO A 226 -0.73 12.22 -26.55
CA PRO A 226 0.26 11.21 -26.14
C PRO A 226 1.55 11.79 -25.57
N SER A 227 1.81 13.08 -25.76
CA SER A 227 2.99 13.74 -25.21
C SER A 227 2.71 15.22 -24.97
N ALA A 228 3.24 15.74 -23.87
CA ALA A 228 3.15 17.16 -23.55
C ALA A 228 4.43 17.69 -22.90
N VAL A 229 4.61 19.01 -23.03
CA VAL A 229 5.69 19.75 -22.38
C VAL A 229 5.08 20.67 -21.34
N LEU A 230 5.51 20.50 -20.08
CA LEU A 230 5.10 21.33 -18.96
C LEU A 230 6.27 22.18 -18.47
N ILE A 231 5.99 23.36 -17.94
CA ILE A 231 6.97 24.28 -17.39
C ILE A 231 6.62 24.51 -15.92
N VAL A 232 7.63 24.43 -15.06
CA VAL A 232 7.48 24.67 -13.62
C VAL A 232 7.76 26.13 -13.32
N ALA A 233 6.77 26.83 -12.77
CA ALA A 233 6.92 28.17 -12.21
C ALA A 233 6.82 28.11 -10.68
N LYS A 234 7.57 28.98 -10.00
CA LYS A 234 7.35 29.23 -8.56
C LYS A 234 6.03 29.98 -8.41
N LYS A 235 5.17 29.56 -7.47
CA LYS A 235 3.93 30.30 -7.19
C LYS A 235 4.32 31.50 -6.35
N CYS A 236 4.40 32.69 -6.95
CA CYS A 236 4.68 33.90 -6.17
C CYS A 236 3.59 34.06 -5.10
N PRO A 237 3.93 34.15 -3.80
CA PRO A 237 2.99 34.64 -2.81
C PRO A 237 2.70 36.10 -3.17
N GLY A 238 1.43 36.38 -3.46
CA GLY A 238 0.94 37.75 -3.65
C GLY A 238 0.90 38.52 -2.34
#